data_AF-A0A943MPX1-F1
#
_entry.id   AF-A0A943MPX1-F1
#
_cell.length_a   1.000
_cell.length_b   1.000
_cell.length_c   1.000
_cell.angle_alpha   90.00
_cell.angle_beta   90.00
_cell.angle_gamma   90.00
#
_symmetry.space_group_name_H-M   'P 1'
#
loop_
_entity.id
_entity.type
_entity.pdbx_description
1 polymer ?
#
loop_
_entity_poly.entity_id
_entity_poly.type
_entity_poly.pdbx_seq_one_letter_code
_entity_poly.pdbx_strand_id
1 'polypeptide(L)'
;MKKMNENKAGNYIPIKFAKEIEKKLAEHSDVSNEFARGAAFALSYLTCPKDRGMYGKDFDFYLENALAVMAIRDNAKSADSDSISKAQEVINELKAAGINVVEAYIVREGN
;
A
#
# COMPACT_ATOMS: atom_id res chain seq x y z
N MET A 1 25.12 6.55 -25.78
CA MET A 1 24.19 6.76 -24.65
C MET A 1 23.81 5.41 -24.07
N LYS A 2 24.14 5.15 -22.80
CA LYS A 2 23.58 3.99 -22.09
C LYS A 2 22.06 4.18 -22.06
N LYS A 3 21.30 3.21 -22.58
CA LYS A 3 19.84 3.18 -22.42
C LYS A 3 19.56 3.39 -20.93
N MET A 4 18.79 4.42 -20.58
CA MET A 4 18.23 4.51 -19.24
C MET A 4 17.60 3.14 -18.96
N ASN A 5 17.99 2.52 -17.84
CA ASN A 5 17.38 1.26 -17.42
C ASN A 5 15.87 1.40 -17.56
N GLU A 6 15.25 0.39 -18.16
CA GLU A 6 13.79 0.33 -18.37
C GLU A 6 13.09 0.87 -17.13
N ASN A 7 12.15 1.81 -17.31
CA ASN A 7 11.40 2.44 -16.24
C ASN A 7 10.52 1.38 -15.56
N LYS A 8 11.15 0.62 -14.68
CA LYS A 8 10.60 -0.51 -13.94
C LYS A 8 10.94 -0.36 -12.47
N ALA A 9 10.12 -0.91 -11.60
CA ALA A 9 10.38 -1.00 -10.19
C ALA A 9 11.56 -1.94 -9.93
N GLY A 10 12.41 -1.59 -8.98
CA GLY A 10 13.59 -2.39 -8.70
C GLY A 10 14.46 -1.82 -7.61
N ASN A 11 15.60 -2.45 -7.36
CA ASN A 11 16.54 -2.07 -6.31
C ASN A 11 17.68 -1.23 -6.90
N TYR A 12 17.37 0.02 -7.25
CA TYR A 12 18.32 0.96 -7.87
C TYR A 12 19.09 1.77 -6.84
N ILE A 13 18.51 1.97 -5.66
CA ILE A 13 19.16 2.63 -4.53
C ILE A 13 19.06 1.72 -3.28
N PRO A 14 19.99 1.82 -2.32
CA PRO A 14 19.91 1.04 -1.09
C PRO A 14 18.66 1.41 -0.26
N ILE A 15 17.93 0.41 0.24
CA ILE A 15 16.75 0.59 1.11
C ILE A 15 17.07 1.48 2.33
N LYS A 16 18.27 1.35 2.92
CA LYS A 16 18.69 2.18 4.05
C LYS A 16 18.69 3.67 3.71
N PHE A 17 19.14 4.02 2.51
CA PHE A 17 19.18 5.41 2.04
C PHE A 17 17.77 5.96 1.80
N ALA A 18 16.88 5.20 1.17
CA ALA A 18 15.48 5.58 1.02
C ALA A 18 14.79 5.85 2.36
N LYS A 19 14.98 4.97 3.35
CA LYS A 19 14.41 5.14 4.70
C LYS A 19 14.95 6.38 5.41
N GLU A 20 16.21 6.74 5.19
CA GLU A 20 16.79 7.97 5.74
C GLU A 20 16.13 9.22 5.14
N ILE A 21 15.88 9.22 3.82
CA ILE A 21 15.16 10.32 3.15
C ILE A 21 13.73 10.43 3.68
N GLU A 22 12.98 9.32 3.75
CA GLU A 22 11.61 9.32 4.29
C GLU A 22 11.56 9.88 5.71
N LYS A 23 12.51 9.48 6.56
CA LYS A 23 12.61 9.99 7.93
C LYS A 23 12.87 11.49 7.94
N LYS A 24 13.82 11.99 7.15
CA LYS A 24 14.10 13.43 7.06
C LYS A 24 12.86 14.20 6.60
N LEU A 25 12.17 13.73 5.56
CA LEU A 25 10.94 14.36 5.07
C LEU A 25 9.85 14.45 6.14
N ALA A 26 9.74 13.45 7.01
CA ALA A 26 8.78 13.47 8.11
C ALA A 26 9.17 14.42 9.26
N GLU A 27 10.45 14.77 9.40
CA GLU A 27 10.97 15.68 10.43
C GLU A 27 10.84 17.16 10.03
N HIS A 28 10.62 17.45 8.75
CA HIS A 28 10.47 18.80 8.20
C HIS A 28 9.02 19.29 8.24
N SER A 29 8.75 20.37 8.98
CA SER A 29 7.39 20.93 9.16
C SER A 29 6.86 21.70 7.94
N ASP A 30 7.74 22.07 7.02
CA ASP A 30 7.45 22.76 5.76
C ASP A 30 7.10 21.80 4.62
N VAL A 31 7.26 20.49 4.82
CA VAL A 31 6.93 19.47 3.83
C VAL A 31 5.43 19.17 3.88
N SER A 32 4.75 19.30 2.74
CA SER A 32 3.35 18.91 2.64
C SER A 32 3.18 17.40 2.72
N ASN A 33 2.05 16.96 3.27
CA ASN A 33 1.70 15.54 3.34
C ASN A 33 1.66 14.87 1.95
N GLU A 34 1.23 15.61 0.92
CA GLU A 34 1.18 15.12 -0.46
C GLU A 34 2.58 14.88 -1.02
N PHE A 35 3.50 15.82 -0.77
CA PHE A 35 4.89 15.67 -1.20
C PHE A 35 5.56 14.48 -0.50
N ALA A 36 5.39 14.36 0.82
CA ALA A 36 5.94 13.24 1.59
C ALA A 36 5.43 11.89 1.06
N ARG A 37 4.14 11.79 0.71
CA ARG A 37 3.55 10.57 0.12
C ARG A 37 4.12 10.27 -1.26
N GLY A 38 4.24 11.28 -2.13
CA GLY A 38 4.82 11.12 -3.46
C GLY A 38 6.29 10.68 -3.41
N ALA A 39 7.07 11.25 -2.48
CA ALA A 39 8.45 10.87 -2.26
C ALA A 39 8.57 9.43 -1.73
N ALA A 40 7.77 9.04 -0.74
CA ALA A 40 7.75 7.66 -0.23
C ALA A 40 7.37 6.65 -1.32
N PHE A 41 6.41 6.98 -2.19
CA PHE A 41 6.06 6.16 -3.34
C PHE A 41 7.25 5.99 -4.31
N ALA A 42 7.88 7.08 -4.72
CA ALA A 42 9.03 7.04 -5.63
C ALA A 42 10.20 6.25 -5.01
N LEU A 43 10.47 6.43 -3.72
CA LEU A 43 11.50 5.68 -3.01
C LEU A 43 11.17 4.19 -2.92
N SER A 44 9.91 3.83 -2.67
CA SER A 44 9.44 2.43 -2.69
C SER A 44 9.65 1.79 -4.07
N TYR A 45 9.31 2.50 -5.15
CA TYR A 45 9.53 2.03 -6.52
C TYR A 45 11.01 1.80 -6.83
N LEU A 46 11.88 2.73 -6.41
CA LEU A 46 13.33 2.68 -6.61
C LEU A 46 14.08 1.71 -5.70
N THR A 47 13.41 1.17 -4.69
CA THR A 47 13.98 0.20 -3.74
C THR A 47 13.26 -1.15 -3.74
N CYS A 48 12.35 -1.39 -4.69
CA CYS A 48 11.55 -2.60 -4.75
C CYS A 48 12.48 -3.84 -4.78
N PRO A 49 12.42 -4.72 -3.78
CA PRO A 49 13.29 -5.89 -3.71
C PRO A 49 12.75 -7.03 -4.60
N LYS A 50 13.65 -7.91 -5.04
CA LYS A 50 13.35 -8.97 -6.04
C LYS A 50 12.32 -10.00 -5.59
N ASP A 51 12.15 -10.16 -4.29
CA ASP A 51 11.20 -11.08 -3.65
C ASP A 51 9.77 -10.52 -3.61
N ARG A 52 9.56 -9.26 -4.00
CA ARG A 52 8.22 -8.68 -4.14
C ARG A 52 7.69 -8.96 -5.54
N GLY A 53 6.40 -9.33 -5.63
CA GLY A 53 5.69 -9.48 -6.90
C GLY A 53 5.60 -8.21 -7.76
N MET A 54 6.08 -7.08 -7.23
CA MET A 54 6.14 -5.79 -7.90
C MET A 54 7.49 -5.51 -8.57
N TYR A 55 8.52 -6.33 -8.33
CA TYR A 55 9.83 -6.14 -8.97
C TYR A 55 9.74 -6.27 -10.49
N GLY A 56 10.34 -5.34 -11.22
CA GLY A 56 10.35 -5.33 -12.68
C GLY A 56 9.04 -4.88 -13.33
N LYS A 57 8.02 -4.50 -12.55
CA LYS A 57 6.78 -3.88 -13.06
C LYS A 57 7.03 -2.45 -13.50
N ASP A 58 6.31 -1.98 -14.50
CA ASP A 58 6.38 -0.58 -14.91
C ASP A 58 5.76 0.36 -13.85
N PHE A 59 6.00 1.65 -14.05
CA PHE A 59 5.53 2.68 -13.14
C PHE A 59 4.01 2.72 -13.00
N ASP A 60 3.29 2.60 -14.11
CA ASP A 60 1.83 2.72 -14.15
C ASP A 60 1.18 1.58 -13.35
N PHE A 61 1.61 0.33 -13.58
CA PHE A 61 1.16 -0.82 -12.80
C PHE A 61 1.50 -0.67 -11.31
N TYR A 62 2.68 -0.15 -10.99
CA TYR A 62 3.10 0.06 -9.61
C TYR A 62 2.25 1.13 -8.90
N LEU A 63 1.92 2.20 -9.61
CA LEU A 63 1.06 3.28 -9.13
C LEU A 63 -0.37 2.81 -8.91
N GLU A 64 -0.96 2.13 -9.89
CA GLU A 64 -2.32 1.57 -9.78
C GLU A 64 -2.45 0.63 -8.58
N ASN A 65 -1.47 -0.25 -8.38
CA ASN A 65 -1.45 -1.13 -7.22
C ASN A 65 -1.36 -0.36 -5.90
N ALA A 66 -0.50 0.65 -5.82
CA ALA A 66 -0.37 1.48 -4.62
C ALA A 66 -1.67 2.25 -4.32
N LEU A 67 -2.31 2.82 -5.34
CA LEU A 67 -3.60 3.50 -5.21
C LEU A 67 -4.70 2.54 -4.73
N ALA A 68 -4.77 1.32 -5.28
CA ALA A 68 -5.73 0.30 -4.86
C ALA A 68 -5.53 -0.10 -3.39
N VAL A 69 -4.29 -0.33 -2.96
CA VAL A 69 -3.97 -0.66 -1.56
C VAL A 69 -4.30 0.49 -0.61
N MET A 70 -4.01 1.74 -1.01
CA MET A 70 -4.38 2.90 -0.21
C MET A 70 -5.90 3.06 -0.10
N ALA A 71 -6.65 2.89 -1.18
CA ALA A 71 -8.11 2.94 -1.18
C ALA A 71 -8.70 1.87 -0.23
N ILE A 72 -8.18 0.64 -0.26
CA ILE A 72 -8.58 -0.41 0.69
C ILE A 72 -8.31 0.01 2.13
N ARG A 73 -7.13 0.57 2.41
CA ARG A 73 -6.74 1.01 3.76
C ARG A 73 -7.60 2.17 4.26
N ASP A 74 -7.88 3.15 3.42
CA ASP A 74 -8.68 4.31 3.78
C ASP A 74 -10.16 3.91 3.98
N ASN A 75 -10.67 2.98 3.17
CA ASN A 75 -11.98 2.38 3.38
C ASN A 75 -12.04 1.58 4.70
N ALA A 76 -11.00 0.81 5.02
CA ALA A 76 -10.92 0.08 6.29
C ALA A 76 -10.86 1.00 7.52
N LYS A 77 -10.22 2.17 7.41
CA LYS A 77 -10.26 3.21 8.46
C LYS A 77 -11.61 3.91 8.58
N SER A 78 -12.40 3.92 7.50
CA SER A 78 -13.72 4.55 7.46
C SER A 78 -14.85 3.65 7.96
N ALA A 79 -14.59 2.35 8.12
CA ALA A 79 -15.54 1.43 8.75
C ALA A 79 -15.61 1.76 10.25
N ASP A 80 -16.81 2.10 10.72
CA ASP A 80 -17.07 2.30 12.14
C ASP A 80 -16.90 0.98 12.92
N SER A 81 -16.59 1.10 14.21
CA SER A 81 -16.31 -0.04 15.09
C SER A 81 -17.47 -1.05 15.16
N ASP A 82 -18.71 -0.60 14.96
CA ASP A 82 -19.89 -1.45 15.07
C ASP A 82 -20.02 -2.33 13.81
N SER A 83 -19.77 -1.75 12.63
CA SER A 83 -19.71 -2.50 11.36
C SER A 83 -18.63 -3.58 11.37
N ILE A 84 -17.46 -3.29 11.94
CA ILE A 84 -16.37 -4.27 12.11
C ILE A 84 -16.78 -5.39 13.07
N SER A 85 -17.38 -5.03 14.21
CA SER A 85 -17.83 -5.99 15.23
C SER A 85 -18.86 -6.96 14.66
N LYS A 86 -19.87 -6.46 13.93
CA LYS A 86 -20.89 -7.29 13.26
C LYS A 86 -20.29 -8.22 12.20
N ALA A 87 -19.36 -7.72 11.39
CA ALA A 87 -18.68 -8.56 10.41
C ALA A 87 -17.90 -9.70 11.09
N GLN A 88 -17.28 -9.41 12.24
CA GLN A 88 -16.55 -10.40 13.02
C GLN A 88 -17.47 -11.48 13.62
N GLU A 89 -18.67 -11.12 14.07
CA GLU A 89 -19.69 -12.08 14.55
C GLU A 89 -20.05 -13.08 13.46
N VAL A 90 -20.38 -12.60 12.26
CA VAL A 90 -20.71 -13.47 11.11
C VAL A 90 -19.54 -14.38 10.73
N ILE A 91 -18.31 -13.86 10.72
CA ILE A 91 -17.11 -14.68 10.45
C ILE A 91 -16.95 -15.79 11.50
N ASN A 92 -17.24 -15.50 12.77
CA ASN A 92 -17.13 -16.48 13.85
C ASN A 92 -18.20 -17.58 13.73
N GLU A 93 -19.42 -17.22 13.36
CA GLU A 93 -20.50 -18.19 13.08
C GLU A 93 -20.14 -19.13 11.93
N LEU A 94 -19.61 -18.61 10.83
CA LEU A 94 -19.17 -19.41 9.69
C LEU A 94 -18.04 -20.39 10.08
N LYS A 95 -17.07 -19.92 10.88
CA LYS A 95 -16.01 -20.77 11.40
C LYS A 95 -16.54 -21.86 12.33
N ALA A 96 -17.52 -21.55 13.19
CA ALA A 96 -18.16 -22.52 14.07
C ALA A 96 -18.94 -23.60 13.29
N ALA A 97 -19.46 -23.24 12.11
CA ALA A 97 -20.08 -24.17 11.17
C ALA A 97 -19.06 -25.01 10.35
N GLY A 98 -17.77 -24.85 10.60
CA GLY A 98 -16.70 -25.57 9.88
C GLY A 98 -16.35 -24.97 8.52
N ILE A 99 -16.80 -23.75 8.22
CA ILE A 99 -16.51 -23.05 6.97
C ILE A 99 -15.22 -22.26 7.12
N ASN A 100 -14.26 -22.48 6.21
CA ASN A 100 -13.02 -21.72 6.18
C ASN A 100 -13.24 -20.38 5.45
N VAL A 101 -13.22 -19.27 6.19
CA VAL A 101 -13.30 -17.92 5.64
C VAL A 101 -11.91 -17.48 5.16
N VAL A 102 -11.73 -17.35 3.85
CA VAL A 102 -10.45 -16.98 3.23
C VAL A 102 -10.29 -15.46 3.17
N GLU A 103 -11.31 -14.73 2.72
CA GLU A 103 -11.34 -13.27 2.63
C GLU A 103 -12.74 -12.72 2.94
N ALA A 104 -12.81 -11.52 3.51
CA ALA A 104 -14.05 -10.81 3.81
C ALA A 104 -13.86 -9.29 3.61
N TYR A 105 -14.88 -8.63 3.08
CA TYR A 105 -14.84 -7.20 2.75
C TYR A 105 -16.06 -6.47 3.32
N ILE A 106 -15.84 -5.30 3.89
CA ILE A 106 -16.89 -4.34 4.23
C ILE A 106 -16.94 -3.31 3.11
N VAL A 107 -18.05 -3.28 2.37
CA VAL A 107 -18.26 -2.33 1.28
C VAL A 107 -19.37 -1.37 1.70
N ARG A 108 -19.08 -0.07 1.64
CA ARG A 108 -20.08 0.97 1.84
C ARG A 108 -20.58 1.38 0.46
N GLU A 109 -21.83 1.02 0.13
CA GLU A 109 -22.46 1.54 -1.07
C GLU A 109 -22.73 3.04 -0.86
N GLY A 110 -22.23 3.87 -1.78
CA GLY A 110 -22.53 5.30 -1.80
C GLY A 110 -23.96 5.52 -2.27
N ASN A 111 -24.70 6.40 -1.60
CA ASN A 111 -25.95 6.95 -2.13
C ASN A 111 -25.66 7.97 -3.24
#